data_AF-Q8YJG8-F1
#
_entry.id   AF-Q8YJG8-F1
#
_cell.length_a   1.000
_cell.length_b   1.000
_cell.length_c   1.000
_cell.angle_alpha   90.00
_cell.angle_beta   90.00
_cell.angle_gamma   90.00
#
_symmetry.space_group_name_H-M   'P 1'
#
loop_
_entity.id
_entity.type
_entity.pdbx_description
1 polymer ?
#
loop_
_entity_poly.entity_id
_entity_poly.type
_entity_poly.pdbx_seq_one_letter_code
_entity_poly.pdbx_strand_id
1 'polypeptide(L)' 'MAETTLEKIQRTKKVTVGTEAAYPPFEFVKDGKIVGFGRDLLDEIAKQWGVEVEQLDLPFQGILPGLIAGKFDFVAT' A
#
# COMPACT_ATOMS: atom_id res chain seq x y z
N MET A 1 -25.87 -4.92 -0.56
CA MET A 1 -24.67 -5.10 0.29
C MET A 1 -23.60 -4.17 -0.26
N ALA A 2 -22.78 -3.55 0.58
CA ALA A 2 -21.67 -2.72 0.09
C ALA A 2 -20.55 -3.60 -0.46
N GLU A 3 -19.88 -3.17 -1.54
CA GLU A 3 -18.66 -3.81 -2.08
C GLU A 3 -17.56 -3.79 -1.00
N THR A 4 -16.90 -4.91 -0.80
CA THR A 4 -15.74 -5.02 0.09
C THR A 4 -14.49 -4.43 -0.56
N THR A 5 -13.50 -4.05 0.25
CA THR A 5 -12.20 -3.58 -0.26
C THR A 5 -11.53 -4.60 -1.20
N LEU A 6 -11.60 -5.90 -0.87
CA LEU A 6 -11.01 -6.93 -1.71
C LEU A 6 -11.73 -7.07 -3.06
N GLU A 7 -13.05 -7.03 -3.08
CA GLU A 7 -13.84 -7.06 -4.32
C GLU A 7 -13.50 -5.85 -5.21
N LYS A 8 -13.40 -4.65 -4.61
CA LYS A 8 -12.96 -3.45 -5.31
C LYS A 8 -11.58 -3.65 -5.94
N ILE A 9 -10.59 -4.11 -5.18
CA ILE A 9 -9.21 -4.35 -5.66
C ILE A 9 -9.18 -5.36 -6.81
N GLN A 10 -9.91 -6.47 -6.69
CA GLN A 10 -9.96 -7.50 -7.72
C GLN A 10 -10.61 -7.01 -9.03
N ARG A 11 -11.61 -6.12 -8.91
CA ARG A 11 -12.30 -5.48 -10.05
C ARG A 11 -11.45 -4.41 -10.71
N THR A 12 -10.75 -3.57 -9.95
CA THR A 12 -9.90 -2.49 -10.49
C THR A 12 -8.53 -2.97 -10.94
N LYS A 13 -8.11 -4.18 -10.52
CA LYS A 13 -6.77 -4.73 -10.75
C LYS A 13 -5.65 -3.87 -10.17
N LYS A 14 -5.97 -3.09 -9.14
CA LYS A 14 -5.05 -2.17 -8.49
C LYS A 14 -5.33 -2.11 -6.99
N VAL A 15 -4.28 -2.14 -6.20
CA VAL A 15 -4.32 -1.92 -4.76
C VAL A 15 -3.48 -0.71 -4.40
N THR A 16 -4.03 0.17 -3.56
CA THR A 16 -3.38 1.36 -3.06
C THR A 16 -3.00 1.18 -1.60
N VAL A 17 -1.73 1.43 -1.27
CA VAL A 17 -1.19 1.18 0.07
C VAL A 17 -0.56 2.45 0.62
N GLY A 18 -0.97 2.88 1.81
CA GLY A 18 -0.28 3.91 2.56
C GLY A 18 0.87 3.32 3.38
N THR A 19 2.04 3.94 3.32
CA THR A 19 3.25 3.55 4.06
C THR A 19 3.96 4.79 4.57
N GLU A 20 4.73 4.69 5.66
CA GLU A 20 5.77 5.67 5.98
C GLU A 20 7.14 5.07 5.64
N ALA A 21 7.77 5.54 4.55
CA ALA A 21 9.02 4.97 4.06
C ALA A 21 10.25 5.54 4.81
N ALA A 22 10.23 5.46 6.15
CA ALA A 22 11.25 6.01 7.04
C ALA A 22 11.94 4.95 7.94
N TYR A 23 11.68 3.65 7.70
CA TYR A 23 12.09 2.56 8.58
C TYR A 23 12.93 1.49 7.86
N PRO A 24 14.20 1.76 7.51
CA PRO A 24 15.10 0.71 7.03
C PRO A 24 15.28 -0.41 8.08
N PRO A 25 15.35 -1.70 7.67
CA PRO A 25 15.29 -2.21 6.29
C PRO A 25 13.87 -2.59 5.81
N PHE A 26 12.82 -2.21 6.55
CA PHE A 26 11.44 -2.63 6.30
C PHE A 26 10.82 -1.85 5.15
N GLU A 27 10.78 -0.52 5.23
CA GLU A 27 10.29 0.38 4.18
C GLU A 27 11.10 1.67 4.19
N PHE A 28 11.76 1.98 3.07
CA PHE A 28 12.54 3.20 2.94
C PHE A 28 12.67 3.64 1.48
N VAL A 29 12.98 4.92 1.26
CA VAL A 29 13.20 5.42 -0.09
C VAL A 29 14.66 5.24 -0.51
N LYS A 30 14.87 4.60 -1.66
CA LYS A 30 16.16 4.51 -2.35
C LYS A 30 15.96 4.85 -3.82
N ASP A 31 16.78 5.76 -4.34
CA ASP A 31 16.73 6.21 -5.74
C ASP A 31 15.32 6.66 -6.20
N GLY A 32 14.58 7.31 -5.28
CA GLY A 32 13.22 7.80 -5.52
C GLY A 32 12.14 6.72 -5.51
N LYS A 33 12.45 5.48 -5.09
CA LYS A 33 11.51 4.36 -4.99
C LYS A 33 11.43 3.83 -3.57
N ILE A 34 10.24 3.43 -3.15
CA ILE A 34 10.05 2.70 -1.88
C ILE A 34 10.58 1.28 -2.06
N VAL A 35 11.47 0.86 -1.17
CA VAL A 35 12.12 -0.46 -1.14
C VAL A 35 12.15 -0.99 0.30
N GLY A 36 12.48 -2.27 0.46
CA GLY A 36 12.60 -2.94 1.76
C GLY A 36 11.70 -4.17 1.87
N PHE A 37 11.74 -4.84 3.02
CA PHE A 37 10.97 -6.06 3.25
C PHE A 37 9.46 -5.89 3.00
N GLY A 38 8.86 -4.78 3.46
CA GLY A 38 7.43 -4.53 3.27
C GLY A 38 7.08 -4.38 1.78
N ARG A 39 7.95 -3.73 1.01
CA ARG A 39 7.78 -3.62 -0.45
C ARG A 39 7.81 -5.00 -1.11
N ASP A 40 8.78 -5.83 -0.77
CA ASP A 40 8.91 -7.18 -1.34
C ASP A 40 7.69 -8.06 -1.01
N LEU A 41 7.17 -7.94 0.21
CA LEU A 41 5.96 -8.65 0.65
C LEU A 41 4.72 -8.19 -0.13
N LEU A 42 4.55 -6.88 -0.33
CA LEU A 42 3.44 -6.32 -1.09
C LEU A 42 3.47 -6.78 -2.55
N ASP A 43 4.66 -6.80 -3.18
CA ASP A 43 4.81 -7.26 -4.56
C ASP A 43 4.43 -8.76 -4.70
N GLU A 44 4.80 -9.61 -3.74
CA GLU A 44 4.44 -11.04 -3.77
C GLU A 44 2.93 -11.27 -3.54
N ILE A 45 2.31 -10.53 -2.62
CA ILE A 45 0.85 -10.56 -2.41
C ILE A 45 0.13 -10.14 -3.69
N ALA A 46 0.55 -9.03 -4.30
CA ALA A 46 -0.09 -8.49 -5.48
C ALA A 46 0.05 -9.41 -6.70
N LYS A 47 1.19 -10.11 -6.82
CA LYS A 47 1.39 -11.16 -7.82
C LYS A 47 0.40 -12.31 -7.66
N GLN A 48 0.14 -12.76 -6.43
CA GLN A 48 -0.86 -13.81 -6.18
C GLN A 48 -2.28 -13.34 -6.48
N TRP A 49 -2.58 -12.06 -6.27
CA TRP A 49 -3.89 -11.48 -6.57
C TRP A 49 -4.06 -11.04 -8.03
N GLY A 50 -2.96 -10.97 -8.80
CA GLY A 50 -2.95 -10.47 -10.17
C GLY A 50 -3.34 -8.99 -10.25
N VAL A 51 -2.80 -8.16 -9.36
CA VAL A 51 -3.07 -6.71 -9.28
C VAL A 51 -1.78 -5.89 -9.26
N GLU A 52 -1.88 -4.60 -9.59
CA GLU A 52 -0.78 -3.63 -9.46
C GLU A 52 -0.77 -3.00 -8.06
N VAL A 53 0.42 -2.80 -7.47
CA VAL A 53 0.60 -2.05 -6.21
C VAL A 53 0.95 -0.60 -6.50
N GLU A 54 0.11 0.31 -6.04
CA GLU A 54 0.46 1.73 -5.87
C GLU A 54 0.73 2.00 -4.40
N GLN A 55 2.01 2.14 -4.05
CA GLN A 55 2.44 2.43 -2.69
C GLN A 55 2.72 3.93 -2.54
N LEU A 56 2.09 4.55 -1.55
CA LEU A 56 2.18 5.98 -1.24
C LEU A 56 3.02 6.18 0.02
N ASP A 57 4.07 6.99 -0.09
CA ASP A 57 4.85 7.46 1.05
C ASP A 57 4.14 8.65 1.72
N LEU A 58 3.78 8.50 2.98
CA LEU A 58 2.94 9.43 3.74
C LEU A 58 3.52 9.65 5.15
N PRO A 59 3.43 10.88 5.70
CA PRO A 59 3.74 11.10 7.11
C PRO A 59 2.81 10.28 8.02
N PHE A 60 3.35 9.63 9.06
CA PHE A 60 2.58 8.78 9.97
C PHE A 60 1.35 9.48 10.55
N GLN A 61 1.46 10.77 10.88
CA GLN A 61 0.37 11.57 11.43
C GLN A 61 -0.87 11.63 10.51
N GLY A 62 -0.66 11.55 9.19
CA GLY A 62 -1.72 11.63 8.18
C GLY A 62 -2.29 10.29 7.73
N ILE A 63 -1.69 9.18 8.14
CA ILE A 63 -1.99 7.86 7.56
C ILE A 63 -3.38 7.36 7.97
N LEU A 64 -3.74 7.45 9.25
CA LEU A 64 -5.05 6.98 9.71
C LEU A 64 -6.22 7.84 9.16
N PRO A 65 -6.16 9.19 9.19
CA PRO A 65 -7.17 10.01 8.53
C PRO A 65 -7.29 9.72 7.03
N GLY A 66 -6.17 9.47 6.34
CA GLY A 66 -6.15 9.10 4.92
C GLY A 66 -6.88 7.79 4.63
N LEU A 67 -6.66 6.79 5.49
CA LEU A 67 -7.35 5.49 5.41
C LEU A 67 -8.86 5.65 5.60
N ILE A 68 -9.28 6.38 6.64
CA ILE A 68 -10.70 6.63 6.94
C ILE A 68 -11.38 7.38 5.79
N ALA A 69 -10.67 8.32 5.16
CA ALA A 69 -11.15 9.06 4.00
C ALA A 69 -11.14 8.24 2.69
N GLY A 70 -10.67 6.98 2.70
CA GLY A 70 -10.63 6.11 1.53
C GLY A 70 -9.60 6.53 0.47
N LYS A 71 -8.55 7.27 0.86
CA LYS A 71 -7.48 7.68 -0.07
C LYS A 71 -6.61 6.53 -0.55
N PHE A 72 -6.57 5.45 0.22
CA PHE A 72 -5.91 4.19 -0.10
C PHE A 72 -6.65 3.02 0.55
N ASP A 73 -6.39 1.80 0.10
CA ASP A 73 -7.15 0.62 0.48
C ASP A 73 -6.72 0.03 1.83
N PHE A 74 -5.43 0.08 2.16
CA PHE A 74 -4.92 -0.31 3.48
C PHE A 74 -3.55 0.33 3.80
N VAL A 75 -3.05 0.08 5.02
CA VAL A 75 -1.76 0.57 5.53
C VAL A 75 -0.80 -0.60 5.75
N ALA A 76 0.44 -0.46 5.28
CA ALA A 76 1.56 -1.32 5.62
C ALA A 76 2.81 -0.46 5.81
N THR A 77 3.35 -0.46 7.02
CA THR A 77 4.52 0.32 7.45
C THR A 77 5.17 -0.35 8.66
#